data_AF-A0AAD8PFH4-F1
#
_entry.id   AF-A0AAD8PFH4-F1
#
_cell.length_a   1.000
_cell.length_b   1.000
_cell.length_c   1.000
_cell.angle_alpha   90.00
_cell.angle_beta   90.00
_cell.angle_gamma   90.00
#
_symmetry.space_group_name_H-M   'P 1'
#
loop_
_entity.id
_entity.type
_entity.pdbx_description
1 polymer ?
#
loop_
_entity_poly.entity_id
_entity_poly.type
_entity_poly.pdbx_seq_one_letter_code
_entity_poly.pdbx_strand_id
1 'polypeptide(L)'
;MLGLVFCATVLSIVGSQRATRGGIGAIFSTDALSKIAQHYNEETETRRSVCYRWESWRPVSRKWDSYLNGFRLVLCRRNFGGDGNCLFRSIAGVLRTHGIKRRVTGITATHLHPALSKSLNEYDFSGRYYSIQDLRAISAMYFIGVDPYNADAVRMWDYDSFYSKMEVAVHLDGAQGYRDVRWKPKKVMQDLKGGRDRVEVAKEVFDKLTRVKKPQSWGQYEDMVAISAVLSIDFYLLGDYDTTVQLVKGPHPIDGPYPCMILYYSEMTHFDAAGLVFLGYMQERPVITSMFRSNSLPDAFSLLLPNQ
;
A
#
# COMPACT_ATOMS: atom_id res chain seq x y z
N MET A 1 -15.25 21.34 4.10
CA MET A 1 -13.90 21.80 4.47
C MET A 1 -13.66 21.42 5.92
N LEU A 2 -13.27 20.16 6.18
CA LEU A 2 -13.00 19.50 7.47
C LEU A 2 -12.14 18.28 7.06
N GLY A 3 -10.98 17.93 7.59
CA GLY A 3 -10.29 18.27 8.84
C GLY A 3 -9.58 16.98 9.27
N LEU A 4 -8.40 16.71 8.69
CA LEU A 4 -7.56 15.56 9.01
C LEU A 4 -7.03 15.71 10.44
N VAL A 5 -7.44 14.82 11.34
CA VAL A 5 -6.86 14.71 12.68
C VAL A 5 -5.66 13.77 12.60
N PHE A 6 -4.46 14.36 12.56
CA PHE A 6 -3.19 13.64 12.73
C PHE A 6 -2.94 13.40 14.22
N CYS A 7 -2.65 12.16 14.59
CA CYS A 7 -2.04 11.83 15.87
C CYS A 7 -0.51 11.87 15.68
N ALA A 8 0.14 12.89 16.23
CA ALA A 8 1.58 13.10 16.18
C ALA A 8 2.25 12.57 17.44
N THR A 9 3.45 11.98 17.31
CA THR A 9 4.42 11.89 18.42
C THR A 9 5.86 12.03 17.88
N VAL A 10 6.36 13.27 17.95
CA VAL A 10 7.64 13.77 18.51
C VAL A 10 8.94 12.94 18.34
N LEU A 11 10.00 13.46 17.67
CA LEU A 11 11.17 14.19 18.26
C LEU A 11 12.25 14.52 17.21
N SER A 12 12.73 15.77 17.25
CA SER A 12 13.84 16.34 16.48
C SER A 12 15.21 15.92 17.03
N ILE A 13 16.26 15.84 16.19
CA ILE A 13 17.65 16.24 16.51
C ILE A 13 18.37 16.67 15.21
N VAL A 14 18.74 17.97 15.21
CA VAL A 14 19.95 18.66 14.71
C VAL A 14 20.73 18.09 13.52
N GLY A 15 20.79 18.88 12.44
CA GLY A 15 21.85 18.82 11.44
C GLY A 15 23.05 19.71 11.78
N SER A 16 24.23 19.37 11.26
CA SER A 16 25.29 20.33 10.97
C SER A 16 26.18 19.83 9.82
N GLN A 17 26.46 20.75 8.90
CA GLN A 17 27.14 20.60 7.63
C GLN A 17 28.65 20.36 7.76
N ARG A 18 29.25 19.75 6.74
CA ARG A 18 30.48 20.29 6.12
C ARG A 18 30.67 19.79 4.69
N ALA A 19 30.97 20.75 3.82
CA ALA A 19 31.20 20.61 2.39
C ALA A 19 32.62 20.11 2.07
N THR A 20 32.78 19.47 0.92
CA THR A 20 33.99 19.62 0.08
C THR A 20 33.67 19.44 -1.40
N ARG A 21 34.34 20.28 -2.20
CA ARG A 21 34.28 20.47 -3.65
C ARG A 21 34.97 19.34 -4.43
N GLY A 22 34.54 19.15 -5.69
CA GLY A 22 35.33 18.55 -6.77
C GLY A 22 34.54 18.48 -8.08
N GLY A 23 34.99 19.19 -9.12
CA GLY A 23 34.32 19.34 -10.42
C GLY A 23 34.14 18.03 -11.20
N ILE A 24 33.30 17.97 -12.23
CA ILE A 24 33.60 18.42 -13.60
C ILE A 24 32.32 18.91 -14.27
N GLY A 25 32.40 20.06 -14.94
CA GLY A 25 31.31 20.67 -15.66
C GLY A 25 31.01 19.99 -17.00
N ALA A 26 29.72 19.85 -17.28
CA ALA A 26 29.19 19.91 -18.64
C ALA A 26 28.09 20.98 -18.60
N ILE A 27 28.41 22.19 -19.07
CA ILE A 27 27.45 23.26 -19.26
C ILE A 27 26.62 22.86 -20.49
N PHE A 28 25.51 22.17 -20.28
CA PHE A 28 24.46 22.12 -21.29
C PHE A 28 23.79 23.49 -21.31
N SER A 29 23.90 24.19 -22.43
CA SER A 29 23.18 25.43 -22.69
C SER A 29 21.69 25.23 -22.36
N THR A 30 21.12 26.17 -21.60
CA THR A 30 19.68 26.22 -21.28
C THR A 30 18.82 26.18 -22.54
N ASP A 31 19.35 26.64 -23.68
CA ASP A 31 18.67 26.58 -24.98
C ASP A 31 18.64 25.18 -25.62
N ALA A 32 19.61 24.32 -25.29
CA ALA A 32 19.58 22.92 -25.74
C ALA A 32 18.56 22.12 -24.94
N LEU A 33 18.47 22.36 -23.63
CA LEU A 33 17.47 21.74 -22.76
C LEU A 33 16.05 22.25 -23.05
N SER A 34 15.88 23.54 -23.38
CA SER A 34 14.58 24.11 -23.74
C SER A 34 14.09 23.60 -25.10
N LYS A 35 14.98 23.47 -26.11
CA LYS A 35 14.65 22.88 -27.42
C LYS A 35 14.37 21.39 -27.33
N ILE A 36 15.05 20.65 -26.45
CA ILE A 36 14.75 19.23 -26.19
C ILE A 36 13.40 19.08 -25.47
N ALA A 37 13.08 19.94 -24.51
CA ALA A 37 11.77 19.97 -23.86
C ALA A 37 10.64 20.38 -24.83
N GLN A 38 10.91 21.31 -25.75
CA GLN A 38 9.96 21.71 -26.79
C GLN A 38 9.75 20.61 -27.84
N HIS A 39 10.80 19.90 -28.27
CA HIS A 39 10.64 18.80 -29.23
C HIS A 39 9.90 17.59 -28.61
N TYR A 40 10.04 17.36 -27.30
CA TYR A 40 9.22 16.38 -26.57
C TYR A 40 7.77 16.85 -26.37
N ASN A 41 7.55 18.15 -26.23
CA ASN A 41 6.21 18.77 -26.12
C ASN A 41 5.47 18.84 -27.48
N GLU A 42 6.18 18.93 -28.60
CA GLU A 42 5.56 18.98 -29.94
C GLU A 42 5.22 17.58 -30.47
N GLU A 43 5.95 16.52 -30.08
CA GLU A 43 5.54 15.13 -30.40
C GLU A 43 4.38 14.60 -29.51
N THR A 44 3.99 15.34 -28.46
CA THR A 44 2.95 14.91 -27.51
C THR A 44 1.54 15.38 -27.85
N GLU A 45 1.35 16.26 -28.85
CA GLU A 45 0.00 16.70 -29.25
C GLU A 45 -0.76 15.70 -30.15
N THR A 46 -0.14 14.60 -30.60
CA THR A 46 -0.84 13.55 -31.39
C THR A 46 -0.64 12.11 -30.90
N ARG A 47 0.04 11.86 -29.78
CA ARG A 47 0.32 10.50 -29.29
C ARG A 47 -0.31 10.23 -27.91
N ARG A 48 -1.20 9.23 -27.86
CA ARG A 48 -1.70 8.62 -26.62
C ARG A 48 -0.54 8.43 -25.62
N SER A 49 -0.73 8.82 -24.34
CA SER A 49 0.23 8.63 -23.24
C SER A 49 0.96 7.28 -23.30
N VAL A 50 2.26 7.24 -22.93
CA VAL A 50 3.08 6.02 -22.93
C VAL A 50 2.43 4.87 -22.17
N CYS A 51 1.62 5.17 -21.14
CA CYS A 51 0.88 4.17 -20.36
C CYS A 51 -0.03 3.29 -21.22
N TYR A 52 -0.57 3.80 -22.34
CA TYR A 52 -1.44 3.03 -23.25
C TYR A 52 -0.71 1.96 -24.05
N ARG A 53 0.63 1.89 -23.99
CA ARG A 53 1.40 0.79 -24.59
C ARG A 53 1.15 -0.55 -23.89
N TRP A 54 0.68 -0.52 -22.63
CA TRP A 54 0.32 -1.72 -21.89
C TRP A 54 -1.20 -1.81 -21.73
N GLU A 55 -1.74 -2.99 -21.97
CA GLU A 55 -3.16 -3.24 -21.83
C GLU A 55 -3.66 -2.89 -20.42
N SER A 56 -4.82 -2.22 -20.35
CA SER A 56 -5.46 -1.77 -19.11
C SER A 56 -4.70 -0.74 -18.27
N TRP A 57 -3.51 -0.29 -18.69
CA TRP A 57 -2.79 0.82 -18.04
C TRP A 57 -3.25 2.16 -18.58
N ARG A 58 -3.32 3.16 -17.71
CA ARG A 58 -3.83 4.50 -17.98
C ARG A 58 -2.92 5.56 -17.35
N PRO A 59 -2.86 6.77 -17.91
CA PRO A 59 -2.21 7.90 -17.25
C PRO A 59 -2.90 8.26 -15.93
N VAL A 60 -2.17 8.93 -15.06
CA VAL A 60 -2.68 9.49 -13.80
C VAL A 60 -3.05 10.98 -13.97
N SER A 61 -3.32 11.69 -12.87
CA SER A 61 -3.55 13.13 -12.90
C SER A 61 -2.37 13.90 -13.53
N ARG A 62 -2.66 14.99 -14.26
CA ARG A 62 -1.64 15.87 -14.85
C ARG A 62 -0.64 16.46 -13.85
N LYS A 63 -0.99 16.55 -12.56
CA LYS A 63 -0.09 17.01 -11.50
C LYS A 63 1.12 16.09 -11.34
N TRP A 64 0.89 14.78 -11.32
CA TRP A 64 1.95 13.77 -11.29
C TRP A 64 2.79 13.79 -12.56
N ASP A 65 2.17 13.93 -13.74
CA ASP A 65 2.90 14.06 -15.00
C ASP A 65 3.84 15.28 -14.95
N SER A 66 3.34 16.43 -14.50
CA SER A 66 4.15 17.65 -14.38
C SER A 66 5.31 17.50 -13.40
N TYR A 67 5.10 16.82 -12.27
CA TYR A 67 6.15 16.61 -11.27
C TYR A 67 7.23 15.64 -11.78
N LEU A 68 6.82 14.52 -12.36
CA LEU A 68 7.72 13.44 -12.77
C LEU A 68 8.45 13.71 -14.10
N ASN A 69 7.93 14.62 -14.92
CA ASN A 69 8.56 14.97 -16.21
C ASN A 69 10.02 15.43 -16.05
N GLY A 70 10.31 16.23 -15.02
CA GLY A 70 11.67 16.68 -14.72
C GLY A 70 12.66 15.54 -14.41
N PHE A 71 12.14 14.38 -14.01
CA PHE A 71 12.90 13.18 -13.70
C PHE A 71 12.86 12.13 -14.81
N ARG A 72 12.27 12.47 -15.98
CA ARG A 72 12.04 11.54 -17.09
C ARG A 72 11.25 10.31 -16.66
N LEU A 73 10.30 10.49 -15.76
CA LEU A 73 9.42 9.44 -15.26
C LEU A 73 7.98 9.71 -15.70
N VAL A 74 7.23 8.64 -15.97
CA VAL A 74 5.78 8.70 -16.13
C VAL A 74 5.15 7.73 -15.15
N LEU A 75 4.14 8.18 -14.42
CA LEU A 75 3.33 7.34 -13.56
C LEU A 75 2.12 6.82 -14.34
N CYS A 76 1.92 5.51 -14.29
CA CYS A 76 0.77 4.84 -14.86
C CYS A 76 -0.03 4.16 -13.74
N ARG A 77 -1.34 4.08 -13.92
CA ARG A 77 -2.26 3.33 -13.04
C ARG A 77 -2.95 2.21 -13.80
N ARG A 78 -3.29 1.12 -13.10
CA ARG A 78 -4.09 0.01 -13.61
C ARG A 78 -5.16 -0.36 -12.60
N ASN A 79 -6.40 -0.32 -13.06
CA ASN A 79 -7.57 -0.73 -12.29
C ASN A 79 -7.73 -2.26 -12.37
N PHE A 80 -7.81 -2.92 -11.20
CA PHE A 80 -8.04 -4.36 -11.08
C PHE A 80 -9.47 -4.74 -10.65
N GLY A 81 -10.37 -3.75 -10.54
CA GLY A 81 -11.80 -3.88 -10.27
C GLY A 81 -12.28 -3.01 -9.10
N GLY A 82 -13.52 -2.51 -9.19
CA GLY A 82 -14.18 -1.71 -8.15
C GLY A 82 -15.42 -2.38 -7.58
N ASP A 83 -15.29 -2.98 -6.40
CA ASP A 83 -16.39 -3.61 -5.66
C ASP A 83 -16.20 -3.58 -4.13
N GLY A 84 -15.38 -2.64 -3.65
CA GLY A 84 -14.90 -2.59 -2.27
C GLY A 84 -13.65 -3.46 -2.01
N ASN A 85 -13.19 -4.23 -3.00
CA ASN A 85 -11.94 -4.98 -2.91
C ASN A 85 -10.78 -4.33 -3.69
N CYS A 86 -10.90 -3.07 -4.11
CA CYS A 86 -9.92 -2.40 -4.99
C CYS A 86 -8.49 -2.48 -4.44
N LEU A 87 -8.28 -2.23 -3.14
CA LEU A 87 -6.97 -2.37 -2.50
C LEU A 87 -6.39 -3.78 -2.67
N PHE A 88 -7.14 -4.79 -2.21
CA PHE A 88 -6.72 -6.18 -2.26
C PHE A 88 -6.51 -6.68 -3.69
N ARG A 89 -7.35 -6.24 -4.64
CA ARG A 89 -7.22 -6.54 -6.07
C ARG A 89 -5.94 -5.95 -6.65
N SER A 90 -5.63 -4.70 -6.31
CA SER A 90 -4.42 -4.01 -6.75
C SER A 90 -3.16 -4.67 -6.19
N ILE A 91 -3.11 -4.98 -4.89
CA ILE A 91 -1.99 -5.69 -4.27
C ILE A 91 -1.81 -7.08 -4.89
N ALA A 92 -2.86 -7.89 -4.94
CA ALA A 92 -2.80 -9.24 -5.53
C ALA A 92 -2.40 -9.20 -7.02
N GLY A 93 -2.92 -8.21 -7.76
CA GLY A 93 -2.61 -7.98 -9.16
C GLY A 93 -1.14 -7.65 -9.39
N VAL A 94 -0.56 -6.77 -8.57
CA VAL A 94 0.86 -6.41 -8.64
C VAL A 94 1.74 -7.60 -8.28
N LEU A 95 1.49 -8.28 -7.15
CA LEU A 95 2.24 -9.47 -6.73
C LEU A 95 2.25 -10.54 -7.83
N ARG A 96 1.08 -10.79 -8.44
CA ARG A 96 0.95 -11.76 -9.54
C ARG A 96 1.70 -11.33 -10.79
N THR A 97 1.60 -10.05 -11.17
CA THR A 97 2.28 -9.49 -12.35
C THR A 97 3.81 -9.61 -12.23
N HIS A 98 4.34 -9.44 -11.01
CA HIS A 98 5.77 -9.60 -10.71
C HIS A 98 6.17 -11.06 -10.42
N GLY A 99 5.27 -12.03 -10.57
CA GLY A 99 5.57 -13.43 -10.36
C GLY A 99 5.86 -13.80 -8.90
N ILE A 100 5.51 -12.93 -7.95
CA ILE A 100 5.74 -13.12 -6.53
C ILE A 100 4.80 -14.19 -6.00
N LYS A 101 5.34 -15.40 -5.81
CA LYS A 101 4.61 -16.54 -5.25
C LYS A 101 4.62 -16.44 -3.73
N ARG A 102 3.57 -16.95 -3.09
CA ARG A 102 3.44 -16.98 -1.62
C ARG A 102 4.66 -17.59 -0.90
N ARG A 103 5.30 -18.61 -1.46
CA ARG A 103 6.53 -19.22 -0.90
C ARG A 103 7.76 -18.32 -0.95
N VAL A 104 7.80 -17.34 -1.87
CA VAL A 104 8.95 -16.44 -2.06
C VAL A 104 8.90 -15.29 -1.06
N THR A 105 7.72 -14.80 -0.74
CA THR A 105 7.45 -13.85 0.35
C THR A 105 6.94 -14.57 1.58
N GLY A 106 7.46 -15.77 1.88
CA GLY A 106 6.99 -16.57 3.01
C GLY A 106 6.81 -15.70 4.26
N ILE A 107 5.87 -16.05 5.13
CA ILE A 107 5.60 -15.29 6.35
C ILE A 107 6.80 -15.49 7.29
N THR A 108 7.83 -14.69 7.08
CA THR A 108 9.10 -14.69 7.83
C THR A 108 9.08 -13.66 8.96
N ALA A 109 7.88 -13.20 9.29
CA ALA A 109 7.61 -12.09 10.19
C ALA A 109 7.83 -12.54 11.65
N THR A 110 9.09 -12.60 12.08
CA THR A 110 9.51 -12.96 13.46
C THR A 110 9.08 -11.93 14.50
N HIS A 111 8.71 -10.73 14.07
CA HIS A 111 8.25 -9.63 14.92
C HIS A 111 6.76 -9.71 15.27
N LEU A 112 6.00 -10.63 14.66
CA LEU A 112 4.57 -10.76 14.94
C LEU A 112 4.33 -11.44 16.28
N HIS A 113 3.21 -11.09 16.91
CA HIS A 113 2.72 -11.77 18.10
C HIS A 113 2.62 -13.30 17.87
N PRO A 114 3.01 -14.16 18.83
CA PRO A 114 3.05 -15.62 18.63
C PRO A 114 1.73 -16.22 18.12
N ALA A 115 0.59 -15.75 18.65
CA ALA A 115 -0.74 -16.17 18.20
C ALA A 115 -0.97 -15.89 16.70
N LEU A 116 -0.63 -14.68 16.25
CA LEU A 116 -0.77 -14.28 14.85
C LEU A 116 0.22 -15.04 13.96
N SER A 117 1.48 -15.17 14.38
CA SER A 117 2.49 -15.93 13.63
C SER A 117 2.06 -17.38 13.42
N LYS A 118 1.60 -18.06 14.48
CA LYS A 118 1.07 -19.43 14.38
C LYS A 118 -0.15 -19.51 13.45
N SER A 119 -1.10 -18.59 13.61
CA SER A 119 -2.29 -18.50 12.77
C SER A 119 -1.94 -18.43 11.29
N LEU A 120 -1.05 -17.50 10.94
CA LEU A 120 -0.61 -17.26 9.57
C LEU A 120 0.18 -18.44 8.98
N ASN A 121 0.99 -19.14 9.79
CA ASN A 121 1.75 -20.29 9.32
C ASN A 121 0.87 -21.53 9.06
N GLU A 122 -0.22 -21.67 9.80
CA GLU A 122 -1.12 -22.83 9.72
C GLU A 122 -2.37 -22.56 8.87
N TYR A 123 -2.62 -21.32 8.48
CA TYR A 123 -3.75 -20.97 7.61
C TYR A 123 -3.57 -21.54 6.20
N ASP A 124 -4.60 -22.24 5.70
CA ASP A 124 -4.59 -22.81 4.36
C ASP A 124 -4.82 -21.74 3.29
N PHE A 125 -3.74 -21.07 2.92
CA PHE A 125 -3.75 -20.22 1.75
C PHE A 125 -3.69 -21.07 0.47
N SER A 126 -4.81 -21.19 -0.23
CA SER A 126 -4.92 -21.98 -1.47
C SER A 126 -4.21 -21.33 -2.67
N GLY A 127 -3.66 -22.14 -3.60
CA GLY A 127 -3.12 -21.68 -4.89
C GLY A 127 -1.61 -21.35 -4.95
N ARG A 128 -1.19 -20.58 -5.96
CA ARG A 128 0.22 -20.20 -6.21
C ARG A 128 0.54 -18.74 -5.84
N TYR A 129 -0.45 -17.86 -5.93
CA TYR A 129 -0.36 -16.43 -5.69
C TYR A 129 -1.37 -16.04 -4.60
N TYR A 130 -1.13 -14.93 -3.91
CA TYR A 130 -2.12 -14.40 -2.96
C TYR A 130 -3.40 -14.01 -3.69
N SER A 131 -4.51 -14.57 -3.22
CA SER A 131 -5.84 -14.19 -3.65
C SER A 131 -6.35 -12.98 -2.87
N ILE A 132 -7.47 -12.40 -3.32
CA ILE A 132 -8.19 -11.36 -2.55
C ILE A 132 -8.60 -11.91 -1.18
N GLN A 133 -9.04 -13.17 -1.13
CA GLN A 133 -9.44 -13.86 0.11
C GLN A 133 -8.23 -13.96 1.05
N ASP A 134 -7.06 -14.34 0.54
CA ASP A 134 -5.85 -14.48 1.34
C ASP A 134 -5.45 -13.16 1.99
N LEU A 135 -5.44 -12.07 1.21
CA LEU A 135 -5.06 -10.74 1.71
C LEU A 135 -6.07 -10.22 2.73
N ARG A 136 -7.38 -10.45 2.53
CA ARG A 136 -8.39 -10.11 3.53
C ARG A 136 -8.25 -10.95 4.81
N ALA A 137 -7.92 -12.24 4.68
CA ALA A 137 -7.66 -13.11 5.82
C ALA A 137 -6.46 -12.62 6.62
N ILE A 138 -5.36 -12.25 5.96
CA ILE A 138 -4.19 -11.63 6.60
C ILE A 138 -4.59 -10.39 7.39
N SER A 139 -5.32 -9.45 6.77
CA SER A 139 -5.74 -8.23 7.47
C SER A 139 -6.71 -8.50 8.62
N ALA A 140 -7.65 -9.43 8.45
CA ALA A 140 -8.60 -9.82 9.50
C ALA A 140 -7.88 -10.47 10.69
N MET A 141 -6.96 -11.41 10.45
CA MET A 141 -6.14 -12.02 11.50
C MET A 141 -5.28 -10.96 12.20
N TYR A 142 -4.72 -9.99 11.48
CA TYR A 142 -3.92 -8.93 12.07
C TYR A 142 -4.76 -7.98 12.95
N PHE A 143 -5.97 -7.64 12.51
CA PHE A 143 -6.93 -6.86 13.29
C PHE A 143 -7.32 -7.61 14.57
N ILE A 144 -7.72 -8.88 14.44
CA ILE A 144 -8.13 -9.72 15.57
C ILE A 144 -6.94 -10.10 16.47
N GLY A 145 -5.73 -10.21 15.92
CA GLY A 145 -4.53 -10.70 16.59
C GLY A 145 -4.35 -12.22 16.52
N VAL A 146 -5.29 -12.97 15.93
CA VAL A 146 -5.26 -14.44 15.77
C VAL A 146 -6.24 -14.88 14.68
N ASP A 147 -6.06 -16.07 14.12
CA ASP A 147 -7.13 -16.82 13.45
C ASP A 147 -8.03 -17.46 14.53
N PRO A 148 -9.28 -17.01 14.67
CA PRO A 148 -10.17 -17.50 15.73
C PRO A 148 -10.66 -18.94 15.50
N TYR A 149 -10.38 -19.54 14.34
CA TYR A 149 -10.64 -20.96 14.08
C TYR A 149 -9.45 -21.86 14.45
N ASN A 150 -8.26 -21.30 14.68
CA ASN A 150 -7.09 -22.04 15.11
C ASN A 150 -7.07 -22.16 16.64
N ALA A 151 -7.58 -23.30 17.14
CA ALA A 151 -7.70 -23.56 18.58
C ALA A 151 -6.36 -23.48 19.34
N ASP A 152 -5.25 -23.83 18.70
CA ASP A 152 -3.94 -23.75 19.33
C ASP A 152 -3.42 -22.31 19.40
N ALA A 153 -3.59 -21.53 18.33
CA ALA A 153 -3.19 -20.14 18.30
C ALA A 153 -4.01 -19.27 19.26
N VAL A 154 -5.30 -19.57 19.41
CA VAL A 154 -6.22 -18.89 20.33
C VAL A 154 -5.77 -18.97 21.79
N ARG A 155 -5.02 -20.01 22.19
CA ARG A 155 -4.48 -20.13 23.56
C ARG A 155 -3.46 -19.05 23.91
N MET A 156 -2.84 -18.46 22.89
CA MET A 156 -1.87 -17.38 23.02
C MET A 156 -2.49 -16.03 22.70
N TRP A 157 -3.80 -15.94 22.44
CA TRP A 157 -4.41 -14.74 21.91
C TRP A 157 -4.41 -13.57 22.91
N ASP A 158 -3.87 -12.43 22.49
CA ASP A 158 -4.00 -11.15 23.17
C ASP A 158 -5.38 -10.53 22.89
N TYR A 159 -6.35 -10.94 23.71
CA TYR A 159 -7.71 -10.44 23.66
C TYR A 159 -7.80 -8.94 23.96
N ASP A 160 -6.96 -8.40 24.84
CA ASP A 160 -7.04 -7.00 25.26
C ASP A 160 -6.65 -6.06 24.10
N SER A 161 -5.68 -6.47 23.28
CA SER A 161 -5.37 -5.78 22.02
C SER A 161 -6.54 -5.77 21.04
N PHE A 162 -7.22 -6.92 20.87
CA PHE A 162 -8.43 -6.99 20.04
C PHE A 162 -9.54 -6.08 20.56
N TYR A 163 -9.81 -6.13 21.86
CA TYR A 163 -10.83 -5.32 22.50
C TYR A 163 -10.56 -3.82 22.33
N SER A 164 -9.31 -3.39 22.52
CA SER A 164 -8.89 -1.99 22.33
C SER A 164 -9.07 -1.53 20.88
N LYS A 165 -8.69 -2.35 19.90
CA LYS A 165 -8.94 -2.06 18.47
C LYS A 165 -10.43 -1.98 18.15
N MET A 166 -11.24 -2.83 18.78
CA MET A 166 -12.69 -2.78 18.66
C MET A 166 -13.28 -1.49 19.22
N GLU A 167 -12.74 -0.94 20.32
CA GLU A 167 -13.17 0.37 20.86
C GLU A 167 -12.93 1.50 19.85
N VAL A 168 -11.80 1.46 19.14
CA VAL A 168 -11.53 2.41 18.04
C VAL A 168 -12.51 2.19 16.88
N ALA A 169 -12.74 0.95 16.47
CA ALA A 169 -13.62 0.62 15.34
C ALA A 169 -15.07 1.08 15.54
N VAL A 170 -15.55 1.13 16.79
CA VAL A 170 -16.88 1.65 17.14
C VAL A 170 -17.08 3.10 16.70
N HIS A 171 -16.02 3.92 16.68
CA HIS A 171 -16.10 5.31 16.24
C HIS A 171 -16.27 5.45 14.71
N LEU A 172 -15.90 4.43 13.95
CA LEU A 172 -16.09 4.38 12.50
C LEU A 172 -17.53 4.01 12.12
N ASP A 173 -18.25 3.31 13.01
CA ASP A 173 -19.60 2.81 12.76
C ASP A 173 -20.64 3.94 12.64
N GLY A 174 -21.15 4.13 11.42
CA GLY A 174 -22.16 5.15 11.09
C GLY A 174 -21.59 6.55 10.88
N ALA A 175 -20.26 6.72 10.91
CA ALA A 175 -19.62 7.97 10.56
C ALA A 175 -19.84 8.27 9.07
N GLN A 176 -20.18 9.51 8.71
CA GLN A 176 -20.55 9.88 7.34
C GLN A 176 -19.46 9.60 6.30
N GLY A 177 -18.19 9.57 6.72
CA GLY A 177 -17.02 9.24 5.89
C GLY A 177 -16.69 7.75 5.78
N TYR A 178 -17.33 6.88 6.57
CA TYR A 178 -17.02 5.44 6.67
C TYR A 178 -18.25 4.58 6.35
N ARG A 179 -18.99 4.94 5.31
CA ARG A 179 -20.22 4.24 4.89
C ARG A 179 -19.98 2.81 4.38
N ASP A 180 -18.72 2.47 4.15
CA ASP A 180 -18.25 1.16 3.75
C ASP A 180 -18.13 0.18 4.92
N VAL A 181 -18.10 0.66 6.17
CA VAL A 181 -18.07 -0.18 7.39
C VAL A 181 -19.47 -0.71 7.71
N ARG A 182 -19.79 -1.89 7.18
CA ARG A 182 -21.12 -2.53 7.26
C ARG A 182 -21.21 -3.71 8.24
N TRP A 183 -20.08 -4.13 8.80
CA TRP A 183 -19.99 -5.29 9.70
C TRP A 183 -20.50 -5.03 11.13
N LYS A 184 -20.92 -3.78 11.42
CA LYS A 184 -21.55 -3.30 12.67
C LYS A 184 -20.64 -3.38 13.92
N PRO A 185 -19.50 -2.66 13.96
CA PRO A 185 -18.60 -2.63 15.12
C PRO A 185 -19.31 -2.35 16.46
N LYS A 186 -20.31 -1.46 16.50
CA LYS A 186 -21.07 -1.15 17.73
C LYS A 186 -21.76 -2.37 18.32
N LYS A 187 -22.39 -3.18 17.46
CA LYS A 187 -23.06 -4.41 17.90
C LYS A 187 -22.03 -5.42 18.42
N VAL A 188 -20.91 -5.59 17.70
CA VAL A 188 -19.84 -6.49 18.12
C VAL A 188 -19.29 -6.08 19.49
N MET A 189 -19.08 -4.78 19.74
CA MET A 189 -18.65 -4.28 21.04
C MET A 189 -19.68 -4.53 22.15
N GLN A 190 -20.98 -4.37 21.84
CA GLN A 190 -22.04 -4.70 22.80
C GLN A 190 -22.02 -6.17 23.19
N ASP A 191 -21.83 -7.07 22.22
CA ASP A 191 -21.72 -8.51 22.48
C ASP A 191 -20.52 -8.84 23.38
N LEU A 192 -19.35 -8.20 23.16
CA LEU A 192 -18.17 -8.35 24.01
C LEU A 192 -18.44 -7.85 25.45
N LYS A 193 -19.02 -6.66 25.59
CA LYS A 193 -19.37 -6.07 26.90
C LYS A 193 -20.46 -6.87 27.63
N GLY A 194 -21.35 -7.52 26.88
CA GLY A 194 -22.41 -8.38 27.41
C GLY A 194 -21.94 -9.76 27.86
N GLY A 195 -20.65 -10.08 27.73
CA GLY A 195 -20.08 -11.35 28.18
C GLY A 195 -20.32 -12.52 27.22
N ARG A 196 -20.65 -12.26 25.94
CA ARG A 196 -20.68 -13.32 24.92
C ARG A 196 -19.28 -13.92 24.78
N ASP A 197 -19.21 -15.21 24.44
CA ASP A 197 -17.93 -15.87 24.22
C ASP A 197 -17.06 -15.11 23.21
N ARG A 198 -15.87 -14.70 23.66
CA ARG A 198 -14.96 -13.84 22.89
C ARG A 198 -14.45 -14.49 21.61
N VAL A 199 -14.28 -15.82 21.60
CA VAL A 199 -13.79 -16.55 20.43
C VAL A 199 -14.89 -16.63 19.38
N GLU A 200 -16.13 -16.90 19.79
CA GLU A 200 -17.29 -16.88 18.89
C GLU A 200 -17.55 -15.49 18.30
N VAL A 201 -17.35 -14.42 19.09
CA VAL A 201 -17.42 -13.04 18.57
C VAL A 201 -16.28 -12.78 17.56
N ALA A 202 -15.06 -13.22 17.85
CA ALA A 202 -13.93 -13.06 16.93
C ALA A 202 -14.13 -13.81 15.61
N LYS A 203 -14.69 -15.03 15.64
CA LYS A 203 -15.11 -15.77 14.43
C LYS A 203 -16.09 -14.98 13.58
N GLU A 204 -17.11 -14.40 14.21
CA GLU A 204 -18.08 -13.56 13.50
C GLU A 204 -17.44 -12.33 12.84
N VAL A 205 -16.49 -11.68 13.52
CA VAL A 205 -15.72 -10.56 12.95
C VAL A 205 -14.87 -11.05 11.78
N PHE A 206 -14.15 -12.14 11.95
CA PHE A 206 -13.32 -12.74 10.92
C PHE A 206 -14.12 -13.05 9.65
N ASP A 207 -15.25 -13.73 9.76
CA ASP A 207 -16.12 -14.07 8.63
C ASP A 207 -16.66 -12.84 7.90
N LYS A 208 -16.92 -11.74 8.62
CA LYS A 208 -17.38 -10.48 8.01
C LYS A 208 -16.25 -9.78 7.26
N LEU A 209 -15.06 -9.67 7.85
CA LEU A 209 -13.93 -8.95 7.28
C LEU A 209 -13.30 -9.71 6.09
N THR A 210 -13.33 -11.05 6.14
CA THR A 210 -12.78 -11.90 5.07
C THR A 210 -13.71 -12.07 3.87
N ARG A 211 -14.95 -11.58 3.94
CA ARG A 211 -15.94 -11.73 2.88
C ARG A 211 -15.54 -10.97 1.60
N VAL A 212 -15.30 -11.69 0.50
CA VAL A 212 -14.99 -11.10 -0.82
C VAL A 212 -16.23 -10.63 -1.58
N LYS A 213 -17.30 -11.46 -1.63
CA LYS A 213 -18.56 -11.12 -2.33
C LYS A 213 -19.44 -10.26 -1.42
N LYS A 214 -19.82 -9.07 -1.88
CA LYS A 214 -20.54 -8.07 -1.05
C LYS A 214 -19.78 -7.80 0.26
N PRO A 215 -18.54 -7.26 0.17
CA PRO A 215 -17.68 -7.09 1.32
C PRO A 215 -18.35 -6.20 2.38
N GLN A 216 -18.06 -6.50 3.64
CA GLN A 216 -18.63 -5.75 4.78
C GLN A 216 -17.73 -4.57 5.21
N SER A 217 -16.58 -4.42 4.59
CA SER A 217 -15.66 -3.29 4.68
C SER A 217 -14.91 -3.16 3.36
N TRP A 218 -14.58 -1.93 2.97
CA TRP A 218 -13.61 -1.75 1.89
C TRP A 218 -12.20 -1.95 2.44
N GLY A 219 -11.23 -2.15 1.54
CA GLY A 219 -9.83 -2.11 1.95
C GLY A 219 -9.44 -0.69 2.35
N GLN A 220 -8.78 -0.56 3.49
CA GLN A 220 -8.40 0.71 4.12
C GLN A 220 -6.89 0.75 4.42
N TYR A 221 -6.42 1.86 4.97
CA TYR A 221 -5.01 2.07 5.31
C TYR A 221 -4.51 1.04 6.34
N GLU A 222 -5.35 0.67 7.30
CA GLU A 222 -5.05 -0.34 8.32
C GLU A 222 -4.80 -1.73 7.71
N ASP A 223 -5.49 -2.06 6.61
CA ASP A 223 -5.24 -3.28 5.86
C ASP A 223 -3.86 -3.24 5.17
N MET A 224 -3.43 -2.07 4.69
CA MET A 224 -2.08 -1.89 4.15
C MET A 224 -1.03 -2.08 5.24
N VAL A 225 -1.25 -1.55 6.45
CA VAL A 225 -0.35 -1.75 7.60
C VAL A 225 -0.24 -3.24 7.94
N ALA A 226 -1.37 -3.95 7.99
CA ALA A 226 -1.39 -5.38 8.26
C ALA A 226 -0.60 -6.18 7.20
N ILE A 227 -0.87 -5.94 5.92
CA ILE A 227 -0.20 -6.64 4.82
C ILE A 227 1.29 -6.29 4.78
N SER A 228 1.63 -5.03 5.03
CA SER A 228 3.01 -4.52 5.10
C SER A 228 3.79 -5.23 6.21
N ALA A 229 3.18 -5.35 7.40
CA ALA A 229 3.76 -6.07 8.53
C ALA A 229 3.99 -7.55 8.24
N VAL A 230 3.00 -8.22 7.64
CA VAL A 230 3.05 -9.67 7.43
C VAL A 230 3.96 -10.07 6.26
N LEU A 231 3.96 -9.29 5.18
CA LEU A 231 4.73 -9.61 3.97
C LEU A 231 6.09 -8.90 3.91
N SER A 232 6.39 -8.02 4.87
CA SER A 232 7.55 -7.14 4.83
C SER A 232 7.66 -6.44 3.47
N ILE A 233 6.63 -5.67 3.10
CA ILE A 233 6.59 -4.85 1.88
C ILE A 233 6.26 -3.41 2.25
N ASP A 234 7.06 -2.46 1.78
CA ASP A 234 6.70 -1.04 1.88
C ASP A 234 5.69 -0.66 0.81
N PHE A 235 4.63 0.07 1.19
CA PHE A 235 3.70 0.65 0.22
C PHE A 235 3.93 2.15 0.06
N TYR A 236 4.14 2.56 -1.19
CA TYR A 236 4.14 3.95 -1.62
C TYR A 236 2.75 4.26 -2.19
N LEU A 237 1.95 5.01 -1.45
CA LEU A 237 0.59 5.38 -1.84
C LEU A 237 0.57 6.82 -2.38
N LEU A 238 0.23 6.95 -3.66
CA LEU A 238 0.24 8.22 -4.38
C LEU A 238 -1.19 8.71 -4.55
N GLY A 239 -1.51 9.90 -4.04
CA GLY A 239 -2.84 10.49 -4.17
C GLY A 239 -3.07 11.19 -5.51
N ASP A 240 -4.30 11.31 -5.96
CA ASP A 240 -4.67 12.05 -7.19
C ASP A 240 -4.80 13.57 -6.99
N TYR A 241 -5.06 14.02 -5.76
CA TYR A 241 -5.30 15.43 -5.45
C TYR A 241 -4.02 16.27 -5.33
N ASP A 242 -2.90 15.65 -5.00
CA ASP A 242 -1.61 16.30 -4.80
C ASP A 242 -0.44 15.40 -5.25
N THR A 243 0.79 15.87 -5.06
CA THR A 243 2.02 15.10 -5.29
C THR A 243 2.60 14.66 -3.96
N THR A 244 1.76 14.24 -3.01
CA THR A 244 2.21 13.64 -1.75
C THR A 244 2.32 12.13 -1.89
N VAL A 245 3.31 11.57 -1.20
CA VAL A 245 3.50 10.13 -1.08
C VAL A 245 3.27 9.76 0.37
N GLN A 246 2.30 8.90 0.62
CA GLN A 246 2.14 8.26 1.92
C GLN A 246 2.92 6.95 1.91
N LEU A 247 3.81 6.78 2.88
CA LEU A 247 4.63 5.58 3.02
C LEU A 247 4.09 4.72 4.17
N VAL A 248 3.63 3.51 3.84
CA VAL A 248 3.34 2.47 4.84
C VAL A 248 4.55 1.58 4.94
N LYS A 249 5.29 1.69 6.04
CA LYS A 249 6.50 0.91 6.26
C LYS A 249 6.19 -0.48 6.78
N GLY A 250 6.91 -1.45 6.26
CA GLY A 250 7.00 -2.80 6.79
C GLY A 250 8.17 -2.91 7.77
N PRO A 251 8.21 -4.00 8.54
CA PRO A 251 9.34 -4.37 9.35
C PRO A 251 10.40 -5.00 8.45
N HIS A 252 11.57 -4.36 8.43
CA HIS A 252 12.73 -4.78 7.63
C HIS A 252 14.01 -4.69 8.46
N PRO A 253 15.06 -5.44 8.09
CA PRO A 253 16.39 -5.21 8.63
C PRO A 253 16.85 -3.77 8.40
N ILE A 254 17.61 -3.21 9.34
CA ILE A 254 18.23 -1.89 9.19
C ILE A 254 19.15 -1.87 7.96
N ASP A 255 19.86 -2.99 7.74
CA ASP A 255 20.79 -3.17 6.63
C ASP A 255 20.26 -4.20 5.64
N GLY A 256 19.72 -3.75 4.51
CA GLY A 256 19.39 -4.63 3.40
C GLY A 256 18.31 -4.09 2.45
N PRO A 257 18.28 -4.56 1.19
CA PRO A 257 17.20 -4.22 0.29
C PRO A 257 15.92 -4.95 0.70
N TYR A 258 14.81 -4.23 0.74
CA TYR A 258 13.48 -4.77 1.00
C TYR A 258 12.54 -4.43 -0.16
N PRO A 259 11.47 -5.21 -0.37
CA PRO A 259 10.53 -4.96 -1.46
C PRO A 259 9.63 -3.76 -1.15
N CYS A 260 9.39 -2.97 -2.18
CA CYS A 260 8.49 -1.82 -2.17
C CYS A 260 7.45 -2.00 -3.28
N MET A 261 6.23 -1.50 -3.06
CA MET A 261 5.11 -1.53 -4.00
C MET A 261 4.50 -0.14 -4.14
N ILE A 262 4.12 0.22 -5.37
CA ILE A 262 3.42 1.48 -5.65
C ILE A 262 1.93 1.22 -5.83
N LEU A 263 1.11 1.98 -5.11
CA LEU A 263 -0.34 2.03 -5.27
C LEU A 263 -0.76 3.48 -5.58
N TYR A 264 -1.86 3.62 -6.31
CA TYR A 264 -2.45 4.92 -6.62
C TYR A 264 -3.82 5.02 -5.95
N TYR A 265 -4.04 6.07 -5.17
CA TYR A 265 -5.30 6.36 -4.52
C TYR A 265 -6.00 7.49 -5.26
N SER A 266 -7.22 7.23 -5.73
CA SER A 266 -8.00 8.20 -6.50
C SER A 266 -9.40 8.38 -5.94
N GLU A 267 -9.96 9.56 -6.17
CA GLU A 267 -11.35 9.92 -5.84
C GLU A 267 -11.69 9.72 -4.35
N MET A 268 -10.67 9.77 -3.49
CA MET A 268 -10.75 9.46 -2.05
C MET A 268 -11.44 8.12 -1.72
N THR A 269 -11.53 7.18 -2.67
CA THR A 269 -12.34 5.95 -2.50
C THR A 269 -11.81 4.74 -3.25
N HIS A 270 -10.82 4.91 -4.14
CA HIS A 270 -10.41 3.86 -5.06
C HIS A 270 -8.89 3.64 -5.08
N PHE A 271 -8.47 2.37 -4.95
CA PHE A 271 -7.08 1.95 -5.05
C PHE A 271 -6.81 1.25 -6.37
N ASP A 272 -5.85 1.76 -7.12
CA ASP A 272 -5.28 1.13 -8.31
C ASP A 272 -3.86 0.66 -8.05
N ALA A 273 -3.41 -0.31 -8.84
CA ALA A 273 -1.99 -0.56 -8.97
C ALA A 273 -1.34 0.62 -9.68
N ALA A 274 -0.16 1.01 -9.24
CA ALA A 274 0.62 2.06 -9.88
C ALA A 274 1.95 1.52 -10.36
N GLY A 275 2.54 2.17 -11.35
CA GLY A 275 3.87 1.79 -11.81
C GLY A 275 4.53 2.91 -12.59
N LEU A 276 5.86 2.92 -12.50
CA LEU A 276 6.69 3.94 -13.12
C LEU A 276 7.27 3.45 -14.43
N VAL A 277 7.34 4.35 -15.39
CA VAL A 277 8.02 4.18 -16.66
C VAL A 277 9.18 5.16 -16.74
N PHE A 278 10.39 4.67 -16.96
CA PHE A 278 11.55 5.52 -17.21
C PHE A 278 11.65 5.84 -18.71
N LEU A 279 11.61 7.13 -19.04
CA LEU A 279 11.73 7.65 -20.40
C LEU A 279 13.23 7.84 -20.75
N GLY A 280 13.98 6.75 -20.77
CA GLY A 280 15.41 6.74 -21.14
C GLY A 280 15.64 6.53 -22.64
N TYR A 281 16.70 7.13 -23.19
CA TYR A 281 17.10 6.96 -24.61
C TYR A 281 17.65 5.56 -24.95
N MET A 282 18.01 4.76 -23.94
CA MET A 282 18.70 3.47 -24.10
C MET A 282 17.79 2.25 -23.89
N GLN A 283 16.51 2.41 -23.53
CA GLN A 283 15.60 1.27 -23.39
C GLN A 283 14.77 1.11 -24.66
N GLU A 284 15.14 0.12 -25.49
CA GLU A 284 14.37 -0.27 -26.68
C GLU A 284 12.91 -0.65 -26.34
N ARG A 285 12.68 -1.09 -25.10
CA ARG A 285 11.34 -1.37 -24.55
C ARG A 285 11.25 -0.84 -23.12
N PRO A 286 10.62 0.32 -22.89
CA PRO A 286 10.30 0.74 -21.53
C PRO A 286 9.47 -0.36 -20.85
N VAL A 287 9.56 -0.46 -19.52
CA VAL A 287 8.80 -1.40 -18.70
C VAL A 287 8.10 -0.62 -17.59
N ILE A 288 6.85 -0.99 -17.26
CA ILE A 288 6.17 -0.47 -16.08
C ILE A 288 6.67 -1.24 -14.85
N THR A 289 7.22 -0.51 -13.89
CA THR A 289 7.71 -1.06 -12.63
C THR A 289 6.77 -0.68 -11.49
N SER A 290 6.01 -1.65 -10.97
CA SER A 290 5.11 -1.49 -9.83
C SER A 290 5.70 -1.96 -8.50
N MET A 291 6.76 -2.76 -8.56
CA MET A 291 7.55 -3.18 -7.42
C MET A 291 9.04 -2.97 -7.68
N PHE A 292 9.76 -2.53 -6.66
CA PHE A 292 11.21 -2.33 -6.70
C PHE A 292 11.83 -2.70 -5.34
N ARG A 293 13.16 -2.75 -5.29
CA ARG A 293 13.89 -2.86 -4.02
C ARG A 293 14.15 -1.47 -3.47
N SER A 294 14.16 -1.30 -2.15
CA SER A 294 14.36 0.01 -1.50
C SER A 294 15.57 0.80 -1.99
N ASN A 295 16.68 0.12 -2.29
CA ASN A 295 17.90 0.72 -2.86
C ASN A 295 17.80 1.09 -4.36
N SER A 296 16.66 0.81 -4.99
CA SER A 296 16.33 1.09 -6.39
C SER A 296 15.17 2.07 -6.50
N LEU A 297 14.79 2.73 -5.39
CA LEU A 297 13.77 3.78 -5.40
C LEU A 297 14.27 4.93 -6.28
N PRO A 298 13.48 5.40 -7.26
CA PRO A 298 13.87 6.55 -8.07
C PRO A 298 14.03 7.81 -7.22
N ASP A 299 15.05 8.63 -7.50
CA ASP A 299 15.33 9.87 -6.75
C ASP A 299 14.12 10.83 -6.67
N ALA A 300 13.26 10.81 -7.68
CA ALA A 300 12.01 11.59 -7.67
C ALA A 300 11.10 11.26 -6.47
N PHE A 301 11.15 10.03 -5.96
CA PHE A 301 10.35 9.61 -4.82
C PHE A 301 11.06 9.90 -3.50
N SER A 302 12.40 9.79 -3.45
CA SER A 302 13.14 10.12 -2.22
C SER A 302 12.97 11.59 -1.83
N LEU A 303 12.77 12.49 -2.79
CA LEU A 303 12.45 13.90 -2.57
C LEU A 303 11.01 14.17 -2.07
N LEU A 304 10.10 13.21 -2.24
CA LEU A 304 8.71 13.32 -1.78
C LEU A 304 8.47 12.65 -0.43
N LEU A 305 9.41 11.83 0.02
CA LEU A 305 9.33 11.26 1.35
C LEU A 305 9.66 12.34 2.38
N PRO A 306 8.96 12.39 3.53
CA PRO A 306 9.39 13.22 4.64
C PRO A 306 10.85 12.90 4.95
N ASN A 307 11.69 13.93 5.23
CA ASN A 307 13.08 13.74 5.62
C ASN A 307 13.16 12.61 6.66
N GLN A 308 13.79 11.49 6.28
CA GLN A 308 13.93 10.31 7.13
C GLN A 308 15.02 10.52 8.17
#